data_AF-A0A661BAR8-F1
#
_entry.id   AF-A0A661BAR8-F1
#
_cell.length_a   1.000
_cell.length_b   1.000
_cell.length_c   1.000
_cell.angle_alpha   90.00
_cell.angle_beta   90.00
_cell.angle_gamma   90.00
#
_symmetry.space_group_name_H-M   'P 1'
#
loop_
_entity.id
_entity.type
_entity.pdbx_description
1 polymer ?
#
loop_
_entity_poly.entity_id
_entity_poly.type
_entity_poly.pdbx_seq_one_letter_code
_entity_poly.pdbx_strand_id
1 'polypeptide(L)'
;MAVQLSEIHEYMRWRKRFPTVWCSGCGIGTVMGAIIHAVHELQIPKDDIALISGIGCSSRMPIYVDFNTLHTTHGRALPFATGVKLVRPEMTVIVVSGDGDGLAIGGNHFIHSCRRNIDINMILINNSIYGMTGGQVAPTTPLGAFAHTAPYGNIDPPFDAVELSLASGATFVARSTTYHVM
;
A
#
# COMPACT_ATOMS: atom_id res chain seq x y z
N MET A 1 2.24 10.05 21.97
CA MET A 1 3.47 10.86 22.18
C MET A 1 3.97 11.24 20.79
N ALA A 2 4.28 12.50 20.50
CA ALA A 2 4.76 12.88 19.17
C ALA A 2 6.20 12.37 18.98
N VAL A 3 6.41 11.47 18.01
CA VAL A 3 7.74 10.98 17.64
C VAL A 3 8.57 12.15 17.10
N GLN A 4 9.78 12.34 17.63
CA GLN A 4 10.66 13.42 17.18
C GLN A 4 11.15 13.15 15.76
N LEU A 5 11.37 14.21 14.96
CA LEU A 5 11.90 14.10 13.59
C LEU A 5 13.23 13.32 13.52
N SER A 6 14.03 13.37 14.58
CA SER A 6 15.26 12.58 14.72
C SER A 6 15.00 11.08 14.72
N GLU A 7 13.91 10.63 15.35
CA GLU A 7 13.53 9.21 15.47
C GLU A 7 12.97 8.67 14.13
N ILE A 8 12.17 9.47 13.42
CA ILE A 8 11.67 9.11 12.07
C ILE A 8 12.83 8.91 11.08
N HIS A 9 13.86 9.74 11.15
CA HIS A 9 15.03 9.63 10.28
C HIS A 9 15.77 8.30 10.42
N GLU A 10 15.71 7.63 11.58
CA GLU A 10 16.32 6.31 11.78
C GLU A 10 15.66 5.21 10.94
N TYR A 11 14.38 5.39 10.60
CA TYR A 11 13.61 4.48 9.75
C TYR A 11 13.66 4.86 8.26
N MET A 12 14.39 5.92 7.90
CA MET A 12 14.46 6.42 6.54
C MET A 12 15.87 6.35 5.97
N ARG A 13 15.97 6.11 4.65
CA ARG A 13 17.24 6.15 3.90
C ARG A 13 17.64 7.58 3.54
N TRP A 14 17.67 8.48 4.54
CA TRP A 14 17.83 9.94 4.35
C TRP A 14 19.15 10.35 3.67
N ARG A 15 20.20 9.52 3.78
CA ARG A 15 21.49 9.77 3.10
C ARG A 15 21.42 9.60 1.58
N LYS A 16 20.42 8.88 1.07
CA LYS A 16 20.19 8.80 -0.38
C LYS A 16 19.51 10.11 -0.81
N ARG A 17 20.27 11.02 -1.44
CA ARG A 17 19.72 12.27 -2.00
C ARG A 17 18.66 11.92 -3.05
N PHE A 18 17.39 12.09 -2.72
CA PHE A 18 16.28 11.95 -3.65
C PHE A 18 15.30 13.11 -3.46
N PRO A 19 14.76 13.71 -4.52
CA PRO A 19 13.46 14.34 -4.37
C PRO A 19 12.42 13.25 -4.05
N THR A 20 11.42 13.60 -3.25
CA THR A 20 10.24 12.74 -3.11
C THR A 20 9.55 12.65 -4.48
N VAL A 21 9.15 11.46 -4.91
CA VAL A 21 8.47 11.30 -6.21
C VAL A 21 6.99 11.67 -6.16
N TRP A 22 6.46 11.90 -4.96
CA TRP A 22 5.06 12.21 -4.74
C TRP A 22 4.81 13.71 -4.91
N CYS A 23 3.67 14.05 -5.48
CA CYS A 23 3.26 15.44 -5.66
C CYS A 23 3.07 16.14 -4.32
N SER A 24 3.28 17.45 -4.26
CA SER A 24 2.91 18.27 -3.10
C SER A 24 1.43 18.08 -2.77
N GLY A 25 1.11 17.74 -1.52
CA GLY A 25 -0.26 17.44 -1.06
C GLY A 25 -0.70 15.98 -1.25
N CYS A 26 0.15 15.11 -1.81
CA CYS A 26 -0.16 13.69 -1.92
C CYS A 26 -0.11 12.99 -0.55
N GLY A 27 -1.18 12.27 -0.18
CA GLY A 27 -1.29 11.57 1.10
C GLY A 27 -0.39 10.34 1.27
N ILE A 28 0.30 9.87 0.23
CA ILE A 28 1.17 8.67 0.31
C ILE A 28 2.30 8.88 1.34
N GLY A 29 2.86 10.09 1.41
CA GLY A 29 3.87 10.44 2.42
C GLY A 29 3.32 10.35 3.84
N THR A 30 2.07 10.77 4.05
CA THR A 30 1.37 10.64 5.34
C THR A 30 1.20 9.17 5.73
N VAL A 31 0.81 8.30 4.80
CA VAL A 31 0.71 6.85 5.04
C VAL A 31 2.07 6.25 5.41
N MET A 32 3.14 6.65 4.70
CA MET A 32 4.50 6.19 5.04
C MET A 32 4.90 6.61 6.45
N GLY A 33 4.61 7.87 6.83
CA GLY A 33 4.83 8.35 8.19
C GLY A 33 4.08 7.51 9.22
N ALA A 34 2.78 7.27 9.00
CA ALA A 34 1.95 6.46 9.90
C ALA A 34 2.47 5.02 10.06
N ILE A 35 2.98 4.39 8.99
CA ILE A 35 3.62 3.06 9.07
C ILE A 35 4.87 3.12 9.95
N ILE A 36 5.72 4.13 9.77
CA ILE A 36 6.93 4.31 10.59
C ILE A 36 6.56 4.52 12.08
N HIS A 37 5.56 5.36 12.36
CA HIS A 37 5.07 5.57 13.73
C HIS A 37 4.56 4.27 14.34
N ALA A 38 3.76 3.49 13.62
CA ALA A 38 3.23 2.22 14.12
C ALA A 38 4.37 1.22 14.42
N VAL A 39 5.36 1.11 13.53
CA VAL A 39 6.55 0.26 13.74
C VAL A 39 7.33 0.70 14.98
N HIS A 40 7.52 2.00 15.15
CA HIS A 40 8.20 2.56 16.31
C HIS A 40 7.44 2.29 17.61
N GLU A 41 6.14 2.57 17.66
CA GLU A 41 5.32 2.33 18.86
C GLU A 41 5.25 0.84 19.26
N LEU A 42 5.22 -0.05 18.27
CA LEU A 42 5.26 -1.49 18.49
C LEU A 42 6.67 -2.03 18.81
N GLN A 43 7.70 -1.18 18.74
CA GLN A 43 9.09 -1.53 19.00
C GLN A 43 9.58 -2.72 18.16
N ILE A 44 9.13 -2.81 16.91
CA ILE A 44 9.51 -3.89 15.99
C ILE A 44 10.91 -3.58 15.44
N PRO A 45 11.89 -4.49 15.55
CA PRO A 45 13.21 -4.29 14.94
C PRO A 45 13.09 -4.11 13.43
N LYS A 46 13.81 -3.12 12.88
CA LYS A 46 13.77 -2.78 11.44
C LYS A 46 14.13 -3.96 10.54
N ASP A 47 15.06 -4.80 11.01
CA ASP A 47 15.55 -5.97 10.29
C ASP A 47 14.56 -7.16 10.31
N ASP A 48 13.52 -7.08 11.14
CA ASP A 48 12.44 -8.09 11.21
C ASP A 48 11.23 -7.68 10.35
N ILE A 49 11.29 -6.53 9.69
CA ILE A 49 10.22 -6.01 8.84
C ILE A 49 10.55 -6.26 7.38
N ALA A 50 9.59 -6.82 6.65
CA ALA A 50 9.59 -6.90 5.19
C ALA A 50 8.49 -5.98 4.62
N LEU A 51 8.88 -4.84 4.06
CA LEU A 51 7.97 -3.94 3.34
C LEU A 51 8.00 -4.23 1.84
N ILE A 52 6.89 -4.77 1.32
CA ILE A 52 6.79 -5.30 -0.03
C ILE A 52 5.77 -4.47 -0.82
N SER A 53 6.07 -4.11 -2.06
CA SER A 53 5.15 -3.37 -2.91
C SER A 53 5.13 -3.87 -4.35
N GLY A 54 4.06 -3.51 -5.07
CA GLY A 54 3.89 -3.79 -6.50
C GLY A 54 4.45 -2.65 -7.35
N ILE A 55 3.65 -2.09 -8.27
CA ILE A 55 4.03 -0.94 -9.11
C ILE A 55 2.97 0.16 -9.01
N GLY A 56 3.39 1.42 -8.94
CA GLY A 56 2.52 2.59 -8.80
C GLY A 56 3.12 3.67 -7.90
N CYS A 57 2.44 4.82 -7.76
CA CYS A 57 2.89 5.90 -6.87
C CYS A 57 3.06 5.39 -5.43
N SER A 58 2.07 4.66 -4.92
CA SER A 58 2.11 4.00 -3.59
C SER A 58 3.31 3.07 -3.46
N SER A 59 3.56 2.28 -4.50
CA SER A 59 4.58 1.24 -4.51
C SER A 59 6.03 1.75 -4.54
N ARG A 60 6.25 3.07 -4.65
CA ARG A 60 7.58 3.69 -4.49
C ARG A 60 8.03 3.81 -3.04
N MET A 61 7.11 3.60 -2.08
CA MET A 61 7.38 3.71 -0.64
C MET A 61 8.60 2.92 -0.15
N PRO A 62 8.85 1.66 -0.57
CA PRO A 62 9.98 0.89 -0.07
C PRO A 62 11.35 1.45 -0.45
N ILE A 63 11.44 2.41 -1.36
CA ILE A 63 12.71 3.08 -1.69
C ILE A 63 13.15 3.99 -0.54
N TYR A 64 12.20 4.57 0.20
CA TYR A 64 12.44 5.61 1.21
C TYR A 64 12.73 5.09 2.61
N VAL A 65 12.23 3.91 2.97
CA VAL A 65 12.36 3.34 4.32
C VAL A 65 13.56 2.42 4.47
N ASP A 66 14.12 2.38 5.67
CA ASP A 66 15.25 1.53 6.07
C ASP A 66 14.77 0.24 6.76
N PHE A 67 14.05 -0.58 5.97
CA PHE A 67 13.63 -1.96 6.32
C PHE A 67 14.20 -2.94 5.29
N ASN A 68 13.92 -4.24 5.45
CA ASN A 68 14.01 -5.16 4.31
C ASN A 68 12.89 -4.84 3.32
N THR A 69 13.23 -4.62 2.06
CA THR A 69 12.27 -4.10 1.08
C THR A 69 12.29 -4.86 -0.23
N LEU A 70 11.11 -5.15 -0.78
CA LEU A 70 10.94 -5.70 -2.13
C LEU A 70 10.02 -4.80 -2.95
N HIS A 71 10.53 -4.24 -4.04
CA HIS A 71 9.73 -3.56 -5.05
C HIS A 71 9.56 -4.52 -6.23
N THR A 72 8.38 -5.11 -6.32
CA THR A 72 8.11 -6.29 -7.17
C THR A 72 7.46 -5.89 -8.49
N THR A 73 6.87 -6.86 -9.20
CA THR A 73 6.12 -6.60 -10.43
C THR A 73 4.67 -6.21 -10.13
N HIS A 74 4.03 -5.54 -11.09
CA HIS A 74 2.69 -4.98 -10.92
C HIS A 74 1.66 -6.06 -10.53
N GLY A 75 0.95 -5.83 -9.43
CA GLY A 75 -0.02 -6.74 -8.84
C GLY A 75 0.55 -8.05 -8.33
N ARG A 76 1.85 -8.15 -8.06
CA ARG A 76 2.51 -9.36 -7.55
C ARG A 76 3.08 -9.20 -6.14
N ALA A 77 2.85 -8.08 -5.47
CA ALA A 77 3.31 -7.87 -4.10
C ALA A 77 2.85 -8.97 -3.12
N LEU A 78 1.57 -9.35 -3.18
CA LEU A 78 0.98 -10.39 -2.31
C LEU A 78 1.55 -11.80 -2.53
N PRO A 79 1.76 -12.27 -3.77
CA PRO A 79 2.50 -13.51 -4.02
C PRO A 79 3.91 -13.52 -3.43
N PHE A 80 4.67 -12.43 -3.59
CA PHE A 80 6.00 -12.32 -2.99
C PHE A 80 5.93 -12.32 -1.46
N ALA A 81 5.00 -11.56 -0.88
CA ALA A 81 4.75 -11.51 0.55
C ALA A 81 4.37 -12.88 1.14
N THR A 82 3.56 -13.64 0.40
CA THR A 82 3.21 -15.01 0.75
C THR A 82 4.46 -15.89 0.82
N GLY A 83 5.34 -15.80 -0.19
CA GLY A 83 6.61 -16.54 -0.18
C GLY A 83 7.50 -16.16 1.01
N VAL A 84 7.65 -14.87 1.28
CA VAL A 84 8.44 -14.38 2.44
C VAL A 84 7.86 -14.93 3.73
N LYS A 85 6.56 -14.78 3.98
CA LYS A 85 5.94 -15.21 5.25
C LYS A 85 5.97 -16.73 5.45
N LEU A 86 5.91 -17.52 4.37
CA LEU A 86 6.02 -18.98 4.45
C LEU A 86 7.43 -19.45 4.80
N VAL A 87 8.47 -18.76 4.32
CA VAL A 87 9.88 -19.13 4.58
C VAL A 87 10.41 -18.50 5.87
N ARG A 88 9.91 -17.32 6.22
CA ARG A 88 10.30 -16.50 7.38
C ARG A 88 9.05 -16.13 8.19
N PRO A 89 8.40 -17.09 8.86
CA PRO A 89 7.15 -16.85 9.60
C PRO A 89 7.29 -15.84 10.74
N GLU A 90 8.50 -15.64 11.26
CA GLU A 90 8.84 -14.67 12.29
C GLU A 90 8.78 -13.21 11.82
N MET A 91 8.94 -12.97 10.52
CA MET A 91 9.00 -11.60 9.99
C MET A 91 7.63 -10.92 10.02
N THR A 92 7.64 -9.63 10.34
CA THR A 92 6.48 -8.75 10.15
C THR A 92 6.41 -8.34 8.67
N VAL A 93 5.44 -8.87 7.95
CA VAL A 93 5.28 -8.61 6.51
C VAL A 93 4.20 -7.55 6.28
N ILE A 94 4.60 -6.44 5.69
CA ILE A 94 3.72 -5.33 5.33
C ILE A 94 3.72 -5.19 3.80
N VAL A 95 2.54 -5.22 3.20
CA VAL A 95 2.33 -5.00 1.76
C VAL A 95 1.72 -3.63 1.54
N VAL A 96 2.35 -2.80 0.70
CA VAL A 96 1.79 -1.52 0.27
C VAL A 96 1.42 -1.62 -1.20
N SER A 97 0.18 -1.24 -1.53
CA SER A 97 -0.35 -1.33 -2.88
C SER A 97 -1.29 -0.16 -3.16
N GLY A 98 -1.42 0.22 -4.43
CA GLY A 98 -2.49 1.11 -4.88
C GLY A 98 -3.76 0.31 -5.19
N ASP A 99 -4.90 0.97 -5.25
CA ASP A 99 -6.17 0.39 -5.72
C ASP A 99 -6.04 -0.44 -7.00
N GLY A 100 -5.41 0.10 -8.04
CA GLY A 100 -5.28 -0.61 -9.30
C GLY A 100 -4.21 -1.71 -9.30
N ASP A 101 -3.13 -1.56 -8.51
CA ASP A 101 -2.13 -2.62 -8.32
C ASP A 101 -2.72 -3.82 -7.60
N GLY A 102 -3.45 -3.58 -6.51
CA GLY A 102 -4.00 -4.62 -5.64
C GLY A 102 -5.32 -5.20 -6.13
N LEU A 103 -6.22 -4.38 -6.67
CA LEU A 103 -7.60 -4.79 -7.00
C LEU A 103 -7.85 -4.99 -8.49
N ALA A 104 -6.98 -4.49 -9.39
CA ALA A 104 -7.08 -4.79 -10.82
C ALA A 104 -6.23 -6.01 -11.17
N ILE A 105 -4.99 -5.79 -11.64
CA ILE A 105 -4.09 -6.86 -12.07
C ILE A 105 -3.68 -7.79 -10.92
N GLY A 106 -3.71 -7.30 -9.68
CA GLY A 106 -3.49 -8.08 -8.46
C GLY A 106 -4.74 -8.74 -7.88
N GLY A 107 -5.93 -8.48 -8.42
CA GLY A 107 -7.21 -8.79 -7.74
C GLY A 107 -7.39 -10.25 -7.36
N ASN A 108 -6.99 -11.20 -8.21
CA ASN A 108 -7.11 -12.62 -7.87
C ASN A 108 -6.13 -13.04 -6.75
N HIS A 109 -4.96 -12.41 -6.67
CA HIS A 109 -4.04 -12.64 -5.56
C HIS A 109 -4.57 -12.03 -4.27
N PHE A 110 -5.19 -10.85 -4.35
CA PHE A 110 -5.87 -10.22 -3.22
C PHE A 110 -6.93 -11.13 -2.60
N ILE A 111 -7.89 -11.59 -3.40
CA ILE A 111 -8.96 -12.49 -2.96
C ILE A 111 -8.39 -13.75 -2.29
N HIS A 112 -7.38 -14.36 -2.90
CA HIS A 112 -6.79 -15.58 -2.34
C HIS A 112 -5.87 -15.34 -1.15
N SER A 113 -5.28 -14.15 -0.99
CA SER A 113 -4.55 -13.78 0.22
C SER A 113 -5.49 -13.64 1.41
N CYS A 114 -6.64 -13.00 1.22
CA CYS A 114 -7.72 -12.96 2.23
C CYS A 114 -8.15 -14.38 2.59
N ARG A 115 -8.52 -15.20 1.60
CA ARG A 115 -9.02 -16.58 1.79
C ARG A 115 -8.04 -17.48 2.54
N ARG A 116 -6.73 -17.31 2.32
CA ARG A 116 -5.69 -18.14 2.95
C ARG A 116 -5.37 -17.71 4.38
N ASN A 117 -5.78 -16.51 4.79
CA ASN A 117 -5.54 -15.97 6.13
C ASN A 117 -4.07 -16.10 6.58
N ILE A 118 -3.14 -15.80 5.66
CA ILE A 118 -1.71 -15.73 5.97
C ILE A 118 -1.48 -14.41 6.70
N ASP A 119 -0.68 -14.45 7.77
CA ASP A 119 -0.33 -13.29 8.60
C ASP A 119 0.51 -12.25 7.81
N ILE A 120 -0.20 -11.45 7.01
CA ILE A 120 0.31 -10.40 6.13
C ILE A 120 -0.59 -9.18 6.31
N ASN A 121 0.03 -8.03 6.61
CA ASN A 121 -0.67 -6.77 6.71
C ASN A 121 -0.64 -6.04 5.37
N MET A 122 -1.78 -5.90 4.70
CA MET A 122 -1.86 -5.13 3.45
C MET A 122 -2.46 -3.74 3.70
N ILE A 123 -1.74 -2.70 3.26
CA ILE A 123 -2.17 -1.32 3.24
C ILE A 123 -2.47 -0.94 1.79
N LEU A 124 -3.76 -0.91 1.47
CA LEU A 124 -4.27 -0.49 0.16
C LEU A 124 -4.51 1.02 0.16
N ILE A 125 -3.70 1.76 -0.60
CA ILE A 125 -3.87 3.20 -0.79
C ILE A 125 -4.85 3.42 -1.95
N ASN A 126 -6.12 3.67 -1.61
CA ASN A 126 -7.18 3.93 -2.56
C ASN A 126 -7.29 5.42 -2.89
N ASN A 127 -6.76 5.83 -4.04
CA ASN A 127 -6.89 7.19 -4.60
C ASN A 127 -7.83 7.23 -5.82
N SER A 128 -8.50 6.11 -6.12
CA SER A 128 -9.50 5.95 -7.18
C SER A 128 -8.98 6.23 -8.59
N ILE A 129 -7.66 6.11 -8.82
CA ILE A 129 -7.04 6.44 -10.10
C ILE A 129 -5.63 5.86 -10.28
N TYR A 130 -5.27 5.49 -11.51
CA TYR A 130 -3.88 5.17 -11.86
C TYR A 130 -3.01 6.44 -11.97
N GLY A 131 -2.58 6.97 -10.83
CA GLY A 131 -1.83 8.24 -10.79
C GLY A 131 -0.49 8.22 -11.56
N MET A 132 0.30 7.15 -11.41
CA MET A 132 1.65 7.07 -11.99
C MET A 132 1.66 7.06 -13.51
N THR A 133 0.64 6.45 -14.13
CA THR A 133 0.58 6.26 -15.58
C THR A 133 -0.19 7.37 -16.29
N GLY A 134 -0.58 8.42 -15.58
CA GLY A 134 -1.24 9.59 -16.16
C GLY A 134 -2.76 9.62 -15.98
N GLY A 135 -3.32 8.96 -14.95
CA GLY A 135 -4.68 9.24 -14.51
C GLY A 135 -5.77 8.42 -15.21
N GLN A 136 -5.52 7.14 -15.50
CA GLN A 136 -6.52 6.21 -16.04
C GLN A 136 -7.48 5.70 -14.95
N VAL A 137 -8.63 5.18 -15.38
CA VAL A 137 -9.63 4.54 -14.52
C VAL A 137 -8.98 3.39 -13.72
N ALA A 138 -9.23 3.36 -12.41
CA ALA A 138 -8.90 2.27 -11.51
C ALA A 138 -10.20 1.54 -11.08
N PRO A 139 -10.12 0.33 -10.48
CA PRO A 139 -11.31 -0.42 -10.08
C PRO A 139 -12.20 0.26 -9.03
N THR A 140 -11.69 1.27 -8.32
CA THR A 140 -12.41 2.04 -7.31
C THR A 140 -12.82 3.43 -7.81
N THR A 141 -12.58 3.75 -9.08
CA THR A 141 -13.02 5.01 -9.70
C THR A 141 -14.55 5.11 -9.66
N PRO A 142 -15.14 6.18 -9.09
CA PRO A 142 -16.59 6.31 -8.99
C PRO A 142 -17.29 6.27 -10.36
N LEU A 143 -18.53 5.76 -10.37
CA LEU A 143 -19.36 5.77 -11.58
C LEU A 143 -19.56 7.22 -12.07
N GLY A 144 -19.41 7.42 -13.37
CA GLY A 144 -19.51 8.73 -14.03
C GLY A 144 -18.28 9.64 -13.87
N ALA A 145 -17.29 9.27 -13.06
CA ALA A 145 -16.08 10.08 -12.91
C ALA A 145 -15.24 10.07 -14.19
N PHE A 146 -14.73 11.24 -14.58
CA PHE A 146 -13.86 11.38 -15.74
C PHE A 146 -12.43 10.96 -15.41
N ALA A 147 -11.77 10.30 -16.36
CA ALA A 147 -10.37 9.92 -16.29
C ALA A 147 -9.75 10.00 -17.69
N HIS A 148 -8.42 9.92 -17.82
CA HIS A 148 -7.75 10.02 -19.12
C HIS A 148 -8.26 8.99 -20.15
N THR A 149 -8.62 7.79 -19.70
CA THR A 149 -9.21 6.73 -20.54
C THR A 149 -10.72 6.65 -20.46
N ALA A 150 -11.37 7.50 -19.66
CA ALA A 150 -12.82 7.63 -19.56
C ALA A 150 -13.24 9.09 -19.80
N PRO A 151 -13.08 9.60 -21.04
CA PRO A 151 -13.45 10.98 -21.38
C PRO A 151 -14.96 11.21 -21.37
N TYR A 152 -15.77 10.15 -21.29
CA TYR A 152 -17.23 10.20 -21.19
C TYR A 152 -17.73 9.74 -19.82
N GLY A 153 -16.84 9.64 -18.83
CA GLY A 153 -17.14 9.11 -17.50
C GLY A 153 -16.93 7.60 -17.41
N ASN A 154 -16.57 7.13 -16.21
CA ASN A 154 -16.47 5.70 -15.91
C ASN A 154 -17.86 5.05 -15.95
N ILE A 155 -17.98 3.92 -16.64
CA ILE A 155 -19.24 3.16 -16.77
C ILE A 155 -19.30 1.93 -15.87
N ASP A 156 -18.14 1.49 -15.35
CA ASP A 156 -18.06 0.28 -14.55
C ASP A 156 -18.41 0.57 -13.08
N PRO A 157 -19.19 -0.30 -12.41
CA PRO A 157 -19.44 -0.18 -10.99
C PRO A 157 -18.11 -0.27 -10.20
N PRO A 158 -17.82 0.68 -9.29
CA PRO A 158 -16.59 0.64 -8.51
C PRO A 158 -16.61 -0.52 -7.50
N PHE A 159 -15.47 -1.15 -7.28
CA PHE A 159 -15.29 -2.04 -6.14
C PHE A 159 -15.33 -1.25 -4.83
N ASP A 160 -16.09 -1.76 -3.86
CA ASP A 160 -15.83 -1.45 -2.46
C ASP A 160 -14.77 -2.42 -1.94
N ALA A 161 -13.59 -1.89 -1.63
CA ALA A 161 -12.46 -2.69 -1.18
C ALA A 161 -12.72 -3.38 0.17
N VAL A 162 -13.52 -2.80 1.06
CA VAL A 162 -13.85 -3.38 2.37
C VAL A 162 -14.80 -4.55 2.19
N GLU A 163 -15.88 -4.35 1.44
CA GLU A 163 -16.84 -5.43 1.13
C GLU A 163 -16.16 -6.58 0.39
N LEU A 164 -15.31 -6.29 -0.59
CA LEU A 164 -14.53 -7.30 -1.30
C LEU A 164 -13.61 -8.08 -0.35
N SER A 165 -12.96 -7.40 0.60
CA SER A 165 -12.09 -8.04 1.60
C SER A 165 -12.86 -8.99 2.50
N LEU A 166 -14.00 -8.52 3.05
CA LEU A 166 -14.86 -9.30 3.92
C LEU A 166 -15.42 -10.52 3.20
N ALA A 167 -15.96 -10.33 2.00
CA ALA A 167 -16.49 -11.41 1.16
C ALA A 167 -15.40 -12.43 0.77
N SER A 168 -14.15 -11.99 0.65
CA SER A 168 -13.00 -12.87 0.35
C SER A 168 -12.46 -13.62 1.58
N GLY A 169 -12.97 -13.34 2.79
CA GLY A 169 -12.59 -14.03 4.03
C GLY A 169 -11.45 -13.38 4.81
N ALA A 170 -11.18 -12.08 4.63
CA ALA A 170 -10.22 -11.37 5.46
C ALA A 170 -10.67 -11.37 6.95
N THR A 171 -9.75 -11.66 7.86
CA THR A 171 -10.02 -11.75 9.31
C THR A 171 -9.86 -10.43 10.05
N PHE A 172 -9.23 -9.44 9.42
CA PHE A 172 -9.15 -8.06 9.88
C PHE A 172 -9.34 -7.11 8.70
N VAL A 173 -10.25 -6.15 8.84
CA VAL A 173 -10.51 -5.12 7.83
C VAL A 173 -10.73 -3.78 8.53
N ALA A 174 -10.00 -2.75 8.09
CA ALA A 174 -10.14 -1.39 8.60
C ALA A 174 -10.05 -0.39 7.43
N ARG A 175 -10.68 0.79 7.60
CA ARG A 175 -10.65 1.89 6.64
C ARG A 175 -10.37 3.19 7.38
N SER A 176 -9.50 4.02 6.82
CA SER A 176 -9.18 5.36 7.33
C SER A 176 -8.92 6.31 6.15
N THR A 177 -8.56 7.56 6.44
CA THR A 177 -8.27 8.60 5.45
C THR A 177 -7.01 9.38 5.83
N THR A 178 -6.23 9.80 4.83
CA THR A 178 -5.03 10.64 5.03
C THR A 178 -5.38 12.07 5.46
N TYR A 179 -6.66 12.44 5.43
CA TYR A 179 -7.16 13.70 5.98
C TYR A 179 -7.45 13.63 7.48
N HIS A 180 -7.40 12.44 8.08
CA HIS A 180 -7.56 12.30 9.52
C HIS A 180 -6.28 12.81 10.18
N VAL A 181 -6.40 13.89 10.94
CA VAL A 181 -5.27 14.49 11.67
C VAL A 181 -4.99 13.61 12.89
N MET A 182 -3.81 12.98 12.93
CA MET A 182 -3.24 12.40 14.15
C MET A 182 -2.54 13.50 14.95
#